data_AF-A0A538DIP5-F1
#
_entry.id   AF-A0A538DIP5-F1
#
_cell.length_a   1.000
_cell.length_b   1.000
_cell.length_c   1.000
_cell.angle_alpha   90.00
_cell.angle_beta   90.00
_cell.angle_gamma   90.00
#
_symmetry.space_group_name_H-M   'P 1'
#
loop_
_entity.id
_entity.type
_entity.pdbx_description
1 polymer ?
#
loop_
_entity_poly.entity_id
_entity_poly.type
_entity_poly.pdbx_seq_one_letter_code
_entity_poly.pdbx_strand_id
1 'polypeptide(L)'
;MFADIGRNLSVAFALQIPDEVAFERLRRRAQLEGRPDDTDEAIQRRLDSYHRETEPLIEYYRTRGNLVPVRGDRTENQVFADIQQALERVPV
;
A
#
# COMPACT_ATOMS: atom_id res chain seq x y z
N MET A 1 -14.00 8.14 13.99
CA MET A 1 -13.21 8.88 12.98
C MET A 1 -12.03 9.57 13.68
N PHE A 2 -10.90 9.86 13.00
CA PHE A 2 -9.75 10.53 13.64
C PHE A 2 -10.14 11.83 14.37
N ALA A 3 -11.12 12.56 13.85
CA ALA A 3 -11.69 13.75 14.47
C ALA A 3 -12.27 13.47 15.87
N ASP A 4 -12.86 12.29 16.09
CA ASP A 4 -13.49 11.91 17.36
C ASP A 4 -12.47 11.72 18.49
N ILE A 5 -11.18 11.57 18.14
CA ILE A 5 -10.06 11.51 19.10
C ILE A 5 -9.19 12.79 19.05
N GLY A 6 -9.70 13.87 18.45
CA GLY A 6 -8.98 15.14 18.35
C GLY A 6 -7.77 15.10 17.42
N ARG A 7 -7.78 14.24 16.39
CA ARG A 7 -6.70 14.12 15.40
C ARG A 7 -7.21 14.38 13.99
N ASN A 8 -6.39 15.02 13.17
CA ASN A 8 -6.64 15.18 11.74
C ASN A 8 -5.76 14.23 10.94
N LEU A 9 -6.31 13.69 9.85
CA LEU A 9 -5.53 12.89 8.90
C LEU A 9 -4.89 13.82 7.86
N SER A 10 -3.58 14.07 8.00
CA SER A 10 -2.85 14.98 7.11
C SER A 10 -2.55 14.37 5.74
N VAL A 11 -2.19 13.08 5.69
CA VAL A 11 -1.82 12.41 4.44
C VAL A 11 -2.06 10.89 4.54
N ALA A 12 -2.41 10.28 3.42
CA ALA A 12 -2.45 8.83 3.23
C ALA A 12 -1.63 8.46 1.99
N PHE A 13 -0.65 7.57 2.14
CA PHE A 13 0.16 7.09 1.02
C PHE A 13 -0.43 5.82 0.41
N ALA A 14 -0.74 5.85 -0.88
CA ALA A 14 -1.12 4.65 -1.63
C ALA A 14 0.12 4.11 -2.36
N LEU A 15 0.75 3.07 -1.80
CA LEU A 15 1.84 2.37 -2.47
C LEU A 15 1.25 1.46 -3.55
N GLN A 16 1.39 1.88 -4.80
CA GLN A 16 0.85 1.16 -5.95
C GLN A 16 1.89 0.23 -6.54
N ILE A 17 1.53 -1.03 -6.69
CA ILE A 17 2.31 -2.07 -7.35
C ILE A 17 1.38 -2.86 -8.27
N PRO A 18 1.87 -3.32 -9.44
CA PRO A 18 1.14 -4.31 -10.23
C PRO A 18 0.97 -5.62 -9.47
N ASP A 19 -0.14 -6.32 -9.71
CA ASP A 19 -0.47 -7.58 -9.04
C ASP A 19 0.60 -8.65 -9.30
N GLU A 20 1.17 -8.68 -10.51
CA GLU A 20 2.23 -9.63 -10.86
C GLU A 20 3.48 -9.41 -9.99
N VAL A 21 3.80 -8.15 -9.71
CA VAL A 21 4.93 -7.79 -8.83
C VAL A 21 4.61 -8.16 -7.38
N ALA A 22 3.37 -7.92 -6.92
CA ALA A 22 2.92 -8.29 -5.58
C ALA A 22 2.98 -9.81 -5.38
N PHE A 23 2.48 -10.56 -6.36
CA PHE A 23 2.45 -12.01 -6.38
C PHE A 23 3.86 -12.60 -6.27
N GLU A 24 4.78 -12.18 -7.15
CA GLU A 24 6.16 -12.65 -7.15
C GLU A 24 6.89 -12.33 -5.82
N ARG A 25 6.65 -11.15 -5.23
CA ARG A 25 7.22 -10.79 -3.93
C ARG A 25 6.70 -11.69 -2.81
N LEU A 26 5.40 -11.99 -2.78
CA LEU A 26 4.79 -12.87 -1.79
C LEU A 26 5.29 -14.32 -1.94
N ARG A 27 5.40 -14.81 -3.17
CA ARG A 27 5.94 -16.13 -3.48
C ARG A 27 7.40 -16.27 -3.06
N ARG A 28 8.23 -15.25 -3.34
CA ARG A 28 9.63 -15.21 -2.90
C ARG A 28 9.73 -15.20 -1.37
N ARG A 29 8.84 -14.48 -0.69
CA ARG A 29 8.77 -14.47 0.78
C ARG A 29 8.45 -15.85 1.34
N ALA A 30 7.51 -16.58 0.74
CA ALA A 30 7.18 -17.95 1.14
C ALA A 30 8.41 -18.86 1.16
N GLN A 31 9.26 -18.74 0.13
CA GLN A 31 10.51 -19.50 -0.02
C GLN A 31 11.59 -19.09 0.98
N LEU A 32 11.81 -17.77 1.17
CA LEU A 32 12.90 -17.26 2.01
C LEU A 32 12.60 -17.35 3.51
N GLU A 33 11.34 -17.14 3.89
CA GLU A 33 10.92 -17.07 5.29
C GLU A 33 10.24 -18.37 5.77
N GLY A 34 10.12 -19.37 4.90
CA GLY A 34 9.51 -20.66 5.23
C GLY A 34 8.05 -20.54 5.64
N ARG A 35 7.25 -19.76 4.89
CA ARG A 35 5.81 -19.54 5.17
C ARG A 35 4.96 -20.48 4.30
N PRO A 36 4.57 -21.66 4.81
CA PRO A 36 3.89 -22.68 4.00
C PRO A 36 2.44 -22.31 3.62
N ASP A 37 1.88 -21.27 4.25
CA ASP A 37 0.55 -20.73 4.01
C ASP A 37 0.48 -19.75 2.82
N ASP A 38 1.61 -19.21 2.37
CA ASP A 38 1.72 -18.36 1.17
C ASP A 38 1.76 -19.25 -0.11
N THR A 39 0.72 -20.08 -0.34
CA THR A 39 0.52 -20.80 -1.62
C THR A 39 0.05 -19.87 -2.73
N ASP A 40 0.26 -20.25 -4.00
CA ASP A 40 -0.18 -19.46 -5.15
C ASP A 40 -1.70 -19.13 -5.07
N GLU A 41 -2.54 -20.10 -4.65
CA GLU A 41 -3.98 -19.86 -4.46
C GLU A 41 -4.28 -18.94 -3.28
N ALA A 42 -3.50 -19.02 -2.20
CA ALA A 42 -3.66 -18.14 -1.03
C ALA A 42 -3.27 -16.69 -1.38
N ILE A 43 -2.20 -16.52 -2.15
CA ILE A 43 -1.76 -15.22 -2.66
C ILE A 43 -2.84 -14.63 -3.58
N GLN A 44 -3.38 -15.40 -4.52
CA GLN A 44 -4.46 -14.93 -5.40
C GLN A 44 -5.69 -14.47 -4.60
N ARG A 45 -6.17 -15.30 -3.66
CA ARG A 45 -7.31 -14.93 -2.80
C ARG A 45 -7.06 -13.64 -2.02
N ARG A 46 -5.80 -13.41 -1.61
CA ARG A 46 -5.41 -12.20 -0.88
C ARG A 46 -5.46 -10.97 -1.77
N LEU A 47 -4.98 -11.05 -3.01
CA LEU A 47 -5.10 -9.97 -4.00
C LEU A 47 -6.58 -9.69 -4.30
N ASP A 48 -7.38 -10.71 -4.57
CA ASP A 48 -8.83 -10.54 -4.83
C ASP A 48 -9.53 -9.83 -3.67
N SER A 49 -9.18 -10.18 -2.43
CA SER A 49 -9.75 -9.55 -1.23
C SER A 49 -9.26 -8.11 -1.07
N TYR A 50 -8.00 -7.81 -1.41
CA TYR A 50 -7.50 -6.44 -1.45
C TYR A 50 -8.31 -5.57 -2.43
N HIS A 51 -8.50 -6.02 -3.68
CA HIS A 51 -9.28 -5.27 -4.67
C HIS A 51 -10.73 -5.07 -4.28
N ARG A 52 -11.34 -6.08 -3.66
CA ARG A 52 -12.75 -6.00 -3.24
C ARG A 52 -12.95 -5.09 -2.02
N GLU A 53 -12.04 -5.13 -1.04
CA GLU A 53 -12.30 -4.58 0.29
C GLU A 53 -11.42 -3.39 0.64
N THR A 54 -10.18 -3.36 0.15
CA THR A 54 -9.18 -2.34 0.52
C THR A 54 -8.99 -1.29 -0.56
N GLU A 55 -8.91 -1.68 -1.83
CA GLU A 55 -8.74 -0.76 -2.96
C GLU A 55 -9.81 0.35 -3.04
N PRO A 56 -11.11 0.11 -2.72
CA PRO A 56 -12.10 1.18 -2.71
C PRO A 56 -11.78 2.32 -1.73
N LEU A 57 -10.97 2.06 -0.68
CA LEU A 57 -10.51 3.09 0.24
C LEU A 57 -9.59 4.12 -0.43
N ILE A 58 -8.92 3.75 -1.53
CA ILE A 58 -8.09 4.69 -2.30
C ILE A 58 -8.95 5.84 -2.81
N GLU A 59 -10.12 5.56 -3.39
CA GLU A 59 -11.04 6.61 -3.86
C GLU A 59 -11.60 7.42 -2.69
N TYR A 60 -11.92 6.76 -1.57
CA TYR A 60 -12.37 7.45 -0.36
C TYR A 60 -11.37 8.50 0.15
N TYR A 61 -10.07 8.19 0.15
CA TYR A 61 -9.03 9.17 0.52
C TYR A 61 -8.72 10.17 -0.60
N ARG A 62 -8.81 9.75 -1.87
CA ARG A 62 -8.62 10.64 -3.03
C ARG A 62 -9.62 11.80 -3.01
N THR A 63 -10.90 11.52 -2.77
CA THR A 63 -11.96 12.55 -2.70
C THR A 63 -11.79 13.53 -1.53
N ARG A 64 -11.02 13.16 -0.50
CA ARG A 64 -10.70 14.02 0.66
C ARG A 64 -9.46 14.88 0.44
N GLY A 65 -8.77 14.73 -0.69
CA GLY A 65 -7.63 15.54 -1.10
C GLY A 65 -6.31 15.23 -0.37
N ASN A 66 -6.26 14.19 0.47
CA ASN A 66 -5.08 13.84 1.27
C ASN A 66 -4.39 12.53 0.85
N LEU A 67 -4.76 11.97 -0.31
CA LEU A 67 -4.10 10.78 -0.86
C LEU A 67 -2.90 11.16 -1.73
N VAL A 68 -1.74 10.55 -1.47
CA VAL A 68 -0.56 10.62 -2.33
C VAL A 68 -0.23 9.23 -2.90
N PRO A 69 -0.31 9.03 -4.23
CA PRO A 69 0.14 7.78 -4.84
C PRO A 69 1.68 7.71 -4.86
N VAL A 70 2.23 6.54 -4.51
CA VAL A 70 3.66 6.25 -4.52
C VAL A 70 3.89 4.97 -5.30
N ARG A 71 4.83 4.97 -6.26
CA ARG A 71 5.22 3.75 -6.99
C ARG A 71 6.01 2.82 -6.09
N GLY A 72 5.42 1.68 -5.72
CA GLY A 72 6.02 0.68 -4.82
C GLY A 72 6.81 -0.43 -5.54
N ASP A 73 6.86 -0.41 -6.88
CA ASP A 73 7.55 -1.37 -7.74
C ASP A 73 9.06 -1.06 -7.90
N ARG A 74 9.54 -0.03 -7.20
CA ARG A 74 10.94 0.41 -7.18
C ARG A 74 11.74 -0.23 -6.04
N THR A 75 13.03 0.06 -5.98
CA THR A 75 13.88 -0.34 -4.84
C THR A 75 13.44 0.35 -3.55
N GLU A 76 13.69 -0.28 -2.39
CA GLU A 76 13.31 0.27 -1.08
C GLU A 76 13.82 1.70 -0.86
N ASN A 77 15.08 1.97 -1.21
CA ASN A 77 15.67 3.31 -1.09
C ASN A 77 14.95 4.35 -1.96
N GLN A 78 14.52 3.97 -3.17
CA GLN A 78 13.76 4.88 -4.04
C GLN A 78 12.38 5.14 -3.46
N VAL A 79 11.64 4.10 -3.07
CA VAL A 79 10.30 4.23 -2.47
C VAL A 79 10.38 5.09 -1.20
N PHE A 80 11.40 4.87 -0.37
CA PHE A 80 11.63 5.68 0.83
C PHE A 80 11.86 7.16 0.48
N ALA A 81 12.73 7.45 -0.49
CA ALA A 81 12.98 8.82 -0.94
C ALA A 81 11.72 9.50 -1.51
N ASP A 82 10.87 8.76 -2.24
CA ASP A 82 9.60 9.29 -2.75
C ASP A 82 8.63 9.65 -1.62
N ILE A 83 8.56 8.81 -0.57
CA ILE A 83 7.72 9.07 0.61
C ILE A 83 8.24 10.32 1.34
N GLN A 84 9.56 10.45 1.52
CA GLN A 84 10.16 11.64 2.14
C GLN A 84 9.82 12.90 1.34
N GLN A 85 10.02 12.87 0.02
CA GLN A 85 9.70 14.01 -0.84
C GLN A 85 8.21 14.36 -0.79
N ALA A 86 7.33 13.37 -0.69
CA ALA A 86 5.91 13.61 -0.56
C ALA A 86 5.55 14.24 0.80
N LEU A 87 6.20 13.81 1.89
CA LEU A 87 5.99 14.37 3.24
C LEU A 87 6.38 15.85 3.33
N GLU A 88 7.44 16.29 2.63
CA GLU A 88 7.85 17.71 2.58
C GLU A 88 6.76 18.65 2.01
N ARG A 89 5.82 18.10 1.25
CA ARG A 89 4.72 18.85 0.62
C ARG A 89 3.43 18.84 1.46
N VAL A 90 3.39 18.06 2.54
CA VAL A 90 2.22 17.99 3.41
C VAL A 90 2.26 19.18 4.37
N PRO A 91 1.26 20.07 4.35
CA PRO A 91 1.18 21.18 5.30
C PRO A 91 1.04 20.63 6.74
N VAL A 92 1.80 21.21 7.66
CA VAL A 92 1.77 20.89 9.11
C VAL A 92 0.65 21.65 9.80
#